data_AF-A0A660XQE3-F1
#
_entry.id   AF-A0A660XQE3-F1
#
_cell.length_a   1.000
_cell.length_b   1.000
_cell.length_c   1.000
_cell.angle_alpha   90.00
_cell.angle_beta   90.00
_cell.angle_gamma   90.00
#
_symmetry.space_group_name_H-M   'P 1'
#
loop_
_entity.id
_entity.type
_entity.pdbx_description
1 polymer ?
#
loop_
_entity_poly.entity_id
_entity_poly.type
_entity_poly.pdbx_seq_one_letter_code
_entity_poly.pdbx_strand_id
1 'polypeptide(L)'
;MRKITSFTSVVFSPIMFILIASFHTIGIAQGYYKDLFMDGGVSLTSRTNLPAAKHVGLSMEYLATDDSLTQAKVMIENEYDYNGVLLYPDGEPRFRVIYTNGGKATKHGNSLGEKGRNRIKTFYYNGGSYTGSCAGMFISSISYYSRGTWQSYYHIWPGRTKTTGLLSTPTGHFIPKDSPLLHYCNFGGDFYIDNVRHNDGGYAREEIDYPPETEVLLRYDYPVWNMHKKVSCWAYKKYDHNGRIVVIGSHPESATSGECLDLMTAILLYAIDGQGDIDVKGTLNNEQKRTMDKSTEENDPAYTKIGDKQYHHFKIRIPEIASNLTVKLDGDNKYQLNLYLKKATFAFRNCADYADTTIGADKTISIPEISPGTWFIGIECATTVKTIERDWGYEYTGNLDVLNGIPYSITASWNITE
;
A
#
# COMPACT_ATOMS: atom_id res chain seq x y z
N MET A 1 -14.53 -32.46 -73.55
CA MET A 1 -14.66 -32.52 -72.08
C MET A 1 -13.30 -32.72 -71.44
N ARG A 2 -12.72 -31.68 -70.84
CA ARG A 2 -11.71 -31.72 -69.77
C ARG A 2 -11.52 -30.27 -69.28
N LYS A 3 -12.03 -29.95 -68.10
CA LYS A 3 -11.82 -28.66 -67.42
C LYS A 3 -10.44 -28.70 -66.78
N ILE A 4 -9.63 -27.67 -67.03
CA ILE A 4 -8.38 -27.38 -66.32
C ILE A 4 -8.74 -26.38 -65.22
N THR A 5 -8.51 -26.77 -63.96
CA THR A 5 -8.68 -25.96 -62.75
C THR A 5 -7.43 -25.11 -62.50
N SER A 6 -7.61 -23.80 -62.34
CA SER A 6 -6.56 -22.86 -61.94
C SER A 6 -6.32 -22.91 -60.43
N PHE A 7 -5.05 -23.00 -60.03
CA PHE A 7 -4.61 -22.79 -58.65
C PHE A 7 -4.53 -21.28 -58.35
N THR A 8 -5.22 -20.84 -57.30
CA THR A 8 -5.02 -19.52 -56.68
C THR A 8 -4.13 -19.70 -55.45
N SER A 9 -2.96 -19.06 -55.46
CA SER A 9 -2.03 -18.98 -54.34
C SER A 9 -2.57 -18.03 -53.26
N VAL A 10 -2.75 -18.54 -52.04
CA VAL A 10 -3.06 -17.75 -50.85
C VAL A 10 -1.75 -17.18 -50.31
N VAL A 11 -1.59 -15.85 -50.37
CA VAL A 11 -0.48 -15.12 -49.77
C VAL A 11 -0.79 -14.95 -48.28
N PHE A 12 -0.05 -15.64 -47.41
CA PHE A 12 -0.10 -15.41 -45.97
C PHE A 12 0.60 -14.10 -45.63
N SER A 13 -0.16 -13.13 -45.12
CA SER A 13 0.36 -11.88 -44.56
C SER A 13 0.85 -12.13 -43.12
N PRO A 14 2.09 -11.75 -42.74
CA PRO A 14 2.54 -11.88 -41.38
C PRO A 14 1.87 -10.80 -40.51
N ILE A 15 0.95 -11.24 -39.65
CA ILE A 15 0.39 -10.39 -38.59
C ILE A 15 1.50 -10.15 -37.57
N MET A 16 2.12 -8.97 -37.66
CA MET A 16 3.09 -8.48 -36.68
C MET A 16 2.32 -8.09 -35.41
N PHE A 17 2.36 -8.97 -34.40
CA PHE A 17 1.90 -8.62 -33.05
C PHE A 17 2.87 -7.59 -32.46
N ILE A 18 2.47 -6.32 -32.47
CA ILE A 18 3.13 -5.27 -31.69
C ILE A 18 2.76 -5.54 -30.23
N LEU A 19 3.70 -6.11 -29.47
CA LEU A 19 3.63 -6.11 -28.01
C LEU A 19 3.74 -4.67 -27.55
N ILE A 20 2.61 -4.05 -27.24
CA ILE A 20 2.57 -2.79 -26.50
C ILE A 20 2.96 -3.15 -25.07
N ALA A 21 4.24 -2.99 -24.74
CA ALA A 21 4.67 -3.00 -23.35
C ALA A 21 4.05 -1.76 -22.69
N SER A 22 2.93 -1.96 -22.00
CA SER A 22 2.34 -0.96 -21.12
C SER A 22 3.31 -0.73 -19.97
N PHE A 23 4.22 0.22 -20.14
CA PHE A 23 4.98 0.77 -19.03
C PHE A 23 3.96 1.42 -18.09
N HIS A 24 3.57 0.70 -17.05
CA HIS A 24 2.87 1.28 -15.92
C HIS A 24 3.87 2.24 -15.28
N THR A 25 3.77 3.53 -15.62
CA THR A 25 4.42 4.56 -14.81
C THR A 25 3.85 4.42 -13.42
N ILE A 26 4.67 3.93 -12.48
CA ILE A 26 4.30 3.89 -11.08
C ILE A 26 4.01 5.33 -10.69
N GLY A 27 2.72 5.62 -10.47
CA GLY A 27 2.28 6.95 -10.10
C GLY A 27 2.98 7.38 -8.81
N ILE A 28 3.22 8.69 -8.69
CA ILE A 28 3.65 9.29 -7.42
C ILE A 28 2.67 8.85 -6.32
N ALA A 29 3.18 8.58 -5.12
CA ALA A 29 2.42 8.16 -3.92
C ALA A 29 1.44 9.23 -3.41
N GLN A 30 0.49 9.69 -4.23
CA GLN A 30 -0.49 10.69 -3.84
C GLN A 30 -1.42 10.13 -2.77
N GLY A 31 -1.66 10.89 -1.70
CA GLY A 31 -2.38 10.39 -0.54
C GLY A 31 -1.49 9.75 0.52
N TYR A 32 -0.21 9.53 0.22
CA TYR A 32 0.74 8.88 1.13
C TYR A 32 1.98 9.75 1.33
N TYR A 33 2.66 9.52 2.45
CA TYR A 33 3.95 10.13 2.74
C TYR A 33 5.04 9.57 1.82
N LYS A 34 5.11 8.24 1.70
CA LYS A 34 6.03 7.48 0.84
C LYS A 34 5.39 6.17 0.38
N ASP A 35 6.02 5.49 -0.57
CA ASP A 35 5.52 4.20 -1.06
C ASP A 35 5.71 3.09 -0.02
N LEU A 36 6.92 2.97 0.54
CA LEU A 36 7.31 1.78 1.29
C LEU A 36 7.87 2.13 2.67
N PHE A 37 7.42 1.40 3.69
CA PHE A 37 8.12 1.31 4.97
C PHE A 37 8.70 -0.10 5.14
N MET A 38 10.02 -0.21 5.28
CA MET A 38 10.69 -1.48 5.52
C MET A 38 10.96 -1.69 7.02
N ASP A 39 10.32 -2.70 7.58
CA ASP A 39 10.49 -3.09 8.98
C ASP A 39 11.59 -4.16 9.13
N GLY A 40 12.74 -3.72 9.63
CA GLY A 40 13.84 -4.54 10.12
C GLY A 40 14.12 -4.27 11.61
N GLY A 41 13.05 -4.07 12.40
CA GLY A 41 13.16 -3.89 13.86
C GLY A 41 13.65 -5.12 14.61
N VAL A 42 13.52 -5.09 15.94
CA VAL A 42 14.08 -6.05 16.89
C VAL A 42 13.78 -7.49 16.45
N SER A 43 14.84 -8.32 16.42
CA SER A 43 14.79 -9.72 16.02
C SER A 43 14.45 -10.01 14.55
N LEU A 44 14.39 -8.98 13.71
CA LEU A 44 14.41 -9.12 12.25
C LEU A 44 15.83 -8.90 11.71
N THR A 45 16.01 -9.17 10.43
CA THR A 45 17.24 -8.81 9.73
C THR A 45 17.23 -7.30 9.51
N SER A 46 18.15 -6.57 10.14
CA SER A 46 18.29 -5.11 10.06
C SER A 46 18.83 -4.67 8.70
N ARG A 47 18.00 -4.78 7.65
CA ARG A 47 18.33 -4.27 6.31
C ARG A 47 18.01 -2.80 6.22
N THR A 48 18.84 -2.07 5.49
CA THR A 48 18.65 -0.64 5.18
C THR A 48 18.34 -0.41 3.70
N ASN A 49 18.36 -1.46 2.88
CA ASN A 49 18.09 -1.39 1.44
C ASN A 49 17.20 -2.54 0.98
N LEU A 50 16.32 -2.25 0.02
CA LEU A 50 15.51 -3.22 -0.71
C LEU A 50 15.75 -3.01 -2.22
N PRO A 51 16.61 -3.81 -2.88
CA PRO A 51 16.98 -3.64 -4.28
C PRO A 51 15.80 -3.53 -5.24
N ALA A 52 14.73 -4.29 -5.03
CA ALA A 52 13.51 -4.22 -5.83
C ALA A 52 12.82 -2.85 -5.75
N ALA A 53 12.71 -2.26 -4.56
CA ALA A 53 12.14 -0.92 -4.40
C ALA A 53 12.98 0.14 -5.14
N LYS A 54 14.32 0.04 -5.05
CA LYS A 54 15.22 0.92 -5.79
C LYS A 54 15.12 0.71 -7.30
N HIS A 55 15.00 -0.54 -7.74
CA HIS A 55 14.93 -0.90 -9.16
C HIS A 55 13.74 -0.23 -9.86
N VAL A 56 12.61 -0.14 -9.17
CA VAL A 56 11.39 0.51 -9.69
C VAL A 56 11.16 1.93 -9.17
N GLY A 57 12.15 2.53 -8.51
CA GLY A 57 12.12 3.93 -8.10
C GLY A 57 11.10 4.28 -7.00
N LEU A 58 10.75 3.32 -6.14
CA LEU A 58 9.83 3.57 -5.01
C LEU A 58 10.51 4.43 -3.93
N SER A 59 9.76 5.38 -3.39
CA SER A 59 10.17 6.14 -2.20
C SER A 59 10.04 5.27 -0.96
N MET A 60 11.07 5.23 -0.11
CA MET A 60 11.12 4.31 1.02
C MET A 60 11.69 4.96 2.29
N GLU A 61 11.24 4.46 3.44
CA GLU A 61 11.95 4.52 4.72
C GLU A 61 12.15 3.12 5.29
N TYR A 62 13.08 3.00 6.23
CA TYR A 62 13.36 1.74 6.90
C TYR A 62 13.55 1.97 8.40
N LEU A 63 13.32 0.89 9.15
CA LEU A 63 13.76 0.70 10.52
C LEU A 63 14.74 -0.47 10.55
N ALA A 64 15.94 -0.24 11.08
CA ALA A 64 17.00 -1.24 11.18
C ALA A 64 17.62 -1.17 12.58
N THR A 65 17.01 -1.84 13.56
CA THR A 65 17.45 -1.72 14.96
C THR A 65 17.16 -2.97 15.77
N ASP A 66 18.05 -3.28 16.70
CA ASP A 66 17.83 -4.27 17.77
C ASP A 66 17.47 -3.61 19.12
N ASP A 67 17.37 -2.27 19.16
CA ASP A 67 16.93 -1.53 20.34
C ASP A 67 15.40 -1.41 20.38
N SER A 68 14.79 -2.00 21.42
CA SER A 68 13.34 -1.98 21.62
C SER A 68 12.80 -0.57 21.90
N LEU A 69 13.60 0.32 22.49
CA LEU A 69 13.16 1.70 22.73
C LEU A 69 13.07 2.48 21.42
N THR A 70 14.08 2.36 20.55
CA THR A 70 14.05 2.94 19.20
C THR A 70 12.89 2.37 18.39
N GLN A 71 12.69 1.05 18.39
CA GLN A 71 11.54 0.44 17.71
C GLN A 71 10.20 0.99 18.22
N ALA A 72 10.02 1.08 19.55
CA ALA A 72 8.80 1.60 20.14
C ALA A 72 8.54 3.07 19.75
N LYS A 73 9.58 3.91 19.81
CA LYS A 73 9.49 5.34 19.43
C LYS A 73 9.04 5.56 17.98
N VAL A 74 9.43 4.66 17.08
CA VAL A 74 9.10 4.76 15.65
C VAL A 74 7.75 4.11 15.36
N MET A 75 7.54 2.87 15.81
CA MET A 75 6.41 2.04 15.38
C MET A 75 5.14 2.24 16.21
N ILE A 76 5.25 2.76 17.43
CA ILE A 76 4.14 2.80 18.40
C ILE A 76 3.70 4.23 18.65
N GLU A 77 4.59 5.04 19.22
CA GLU A 77 4.38 6.46 19.50
C GLU A 77 5.66 7.11 20.05
N ASN A 78 5.72 8.43 19.96
CA ASN A 78 6.65 9.28 20.69
C ASN A 78 5.98 10.63 21.04
N GLU A 79 6.74 11.57 21.61
CA GLU A 79 6.20 12.87 22.04
C GLU A 79 5.65 13.76 20.91
N TYR A 80 6.04 13.48 19.65
CA TYR A 80 5.63 14.25 18.48
C TYR A 80 4.67 13.49 17.56
N ASP A 81 4.58 12.17 17.70
CA ASP A 81 3.74 11.30 16.87
C ASP A 81 3.06 10.25 17.76
N TYR A 82 1.79 10.50 18.09
CA TYR A 82 1.02 9.60 18.95
C TYR A 82 0.53 8.36 18.23
N ASN A 83 0.66 8.32 16.90
CA ASN A 83 0.19 7.25 16.05
C ASN A 83 1.28 6.29 15.61
N GLY A 84 2.54 6.71 15.76
CA GLY A 84 3.68 6.03 15.18
C GLY A 84 3.73 6.25 13.67
N VAL A 85 4.88 5.94 13.09
CA VAL A 85 5.23 6.30 11.72
C VAL A 85 4.23 5.81 10.65
N LEU A 86 3.48 4.74 10.94
CA LEU A 86 2.64 4.07 9.95
C LEU A 86 1.29 4.72 9.71
N LEU A 87 0.76 5.49 10.67
CA LEU A 87 -0.64 5.91 10.64
C LEU A 87 -0.76 7.43 10.69
N TYR A 88 -1.65 7.95 9.84
CA TYR A 88 -2.09 9.32 9.92
C TYR A 88 -2.95 9.55 11.17
N PRO A 89 -3.23 10.81 11.54
CA PRO A 89 -4.03 11.13 12.70
C PRO A 89 -5.40 10.46 12.73
N ASP A 90 -6.02 10.26 11.57
CA ASP A 90 -7.32 9.58 11.41
C ASP A 90 -7.20 8.06 11.24
N GLY A 91 -5.99 7.52 11.38
CA GLY A 91 -5.70 6.09 11.25
C GLY A 91 -5.51 5.61 9.82
N GLU A 92 -5.56 6.48 8.80
CA GLU A 92 -5.22 6.08 7.43
C GLU A 92 -3.73 5.70 7.31
N PRO A 93 -3.35 4.88 6.31
CA PRO A 93 -1.96 4.48 6.11
C PRO A 93 -1.09 5.65 5.62
N ARG A 94 0.06 5.90 6.27
CA ARG A 94 1.07 6.88 5.81
C ARG A 94 1.93 6.36 4.67
N PHE A 95 2.04 5.05 4.57
CA PHE A 95 2.77 4.37 3.50
C PHE A 95 1.81 3.51 2.68
N ARG A 96 2.10 3.33 1.40
CA ARG A 96 1.32 2.46 0.52
C ARG A 96 1.44 0.99 0.93
N VAL A 97 2.64 0.59 1.34
CA VAL A 97 2.96 -0.80 1.70
C VAL A 97 3.99 -0.87 2.82
N ILE A 98 3.87 -1.88 3.67
CA ILE A 98 4.92 -2.31 4.61
C ILE A 98 5.61 -3.55 4.04
N TYR A 99 6.95 -3.58 4.12
CA TYR A 99 7.72 -4.81 3.93
C TYR A 99 8.41 -5.23 5.23
N THR A 100 7.99 -6.36 5.80
CA THR A 100 8.64 -6.92 7.01
C THR A 100 9.74 -7.91 6.63
N ASN A 101 10.93 -7.69 7.16
CA ASN A 101 12.09 -8.54 6.92
C ASN A 101 11.95 -9.95 7.50
N GLY A 102 12.79 -10.88 7.01
CA GLY A 102 12.98 -12.18 7.65
C GLY A 102 13.67 -12.07 9.03
N GLY A 103 13.62 -13.14 9.83
CA GLY A 103 14.15 -13.14 11.20
C GLY A 103 13.38 -14.06 12.13
N LYS A 104 13.01 -13.58 13.33
CA LYS A 104 12.26 -14.33 14.34
C LYS A 104 10.89 -13.69 14.60
N ALA A 105 9.89 -14.09 13.81
CA ALA A 105 8.51 -13.58 13.85
C ALA A 105 7.94 -13.44 15.27
N THR A 106 8.05 -14.49 16.10
CA THR A 106 7.53 -14.45 17.48
C THR A 106 8.22 -13.39 18.34
N LYS A 107 9.56 -13.30 18.26
CA LYS A 107 10.32 -12.35 19.09
C LYS A 107 10.03 -10.92 18.68
N HIS A 108 9.98 -10.67 17.36
CA HIS A 108 9.63 -9.37 16.82
C HIS A 108 8.19 -8.95 17.17
N GLY A 109 7.24 -9.86 16.99
CA GLY A 109 5.85 -9.61 17.40
C GLY A 109 5.68 -9.33 18.89
N ASN A 110 6.47 -9.98 19.74
CA ASN A 110 6.51 -9.70 21.18
C ASN A 110 7.16 -8.35 21.51
N SER A 111 8.25 -7.97 20.82
CA SER A 111 8.93 -6.69 21.07
C SER A 111 8.07 -5.48 20.71
N LEU A 112 7.13 -5.61 19.77
CA LEU A 112 6.14 -4.57 19.46
C LEU A 112 5.05 -4.41 20.54
N GLY A 113 4.83 -5.42 21.38
CA GLY A 113 3.69 -5.46 22.30
C GLY A 113 2.34 -5.44 21.55
N GLU A 114 1.24 -5.38 22.31
CA GLU A 114 -0.10 -5.34 21.71
C GLU A 114 -0.34 -4.05 20.91
N LYS A 115 0.09 -2.90 21.44
CA LYS A 115 -0.10 -1.60 20.79
C LYS A 115 0.59 -1.54 19.42
N GLY A 116 1.85 -1.95 19.32
CA GLY A 116 2.56 -1.98 18.03
C GLY A 116 1.96 -2.96 17.03
N ARG A 117 1.53 -4.15 17.49
CA ARG A 117 0.79 -5.08 16.61
C ARG A 117 -0.54 -4.49 16.14
N ASN A 118 -1.24 -3.74 16.99
CA ASN A 118 -2.47 -3.07 16.60
C ASN A 118 -2.22 -1.92 15.60
N ARG A 119 -1.10 -1.20 15.67
CA ARG A 119 -0.72 -0.22 14.63
C ARG A 119 -0.60 -0.86 13.25
N ILE A 120 0.07 -2.02 13.15
CA ILE A 120 0.17 -2.79 11.90
C ILE A 120 -1.20 -3.26 11.42
N LYS A 121 -2.05 -3.76 12.34
CA LYS A 121 -3.42 -4.17 11.99
C LYS A 121 -4.24 -3.00 11.46
N THR A 122 -4.25 -1.86 12.16
CA THR A 122 -4.97 -0.65 11.72
C THR A 122 -4.48 -0.21 10.35
N PHE A 123 -3.16 -0.18 10.13
CA PHE A 123 -2.58 0.14 8.82
C PHE A 123 -3.17 -0.75 7.72
N TYR A 124 -3.20 -2.06 7.94
CA TYR A 124 -3.74 -3.02 6.97
C TYR A 124 -5.26 -2.89 6.76
N TYR A 125 -6.01 -2.81 7.86
CA TYR A 125 -7.47 -2.74 7.82
C TYR A 125 -7.98 -1.43 7.23
N ASN A 126 -7.18 -0.35 7.29
CA ASN A 126 -7.48 0.95 6.71
C ASN A 126 -6.86 1.16 5.31
N GLY A 127 -6.45 0.08 4.63
CA GLY A 127 -6.08 0.13 3.21
C GLY A 127 -4.59 0.04 2.89
N GLY A 128 -3.72 0.00 3.90
CA GLY A 128 -2.29 -0.14 3.71
C GLY A 128 -1.91 -1.58 3.34
N SER A 129 -1.11 -1.78 2.31
CA SER A 129 -0.76 -3.12 1.85
C SER A 129 0.42 -3.72 2.61
N TYR A 130 0.54 -5.05 2.62
CA TYR A 130 1.56 -5.74 3.40
C TYR A 130 2.31 -6.76 2.57
N THR A 131 3.62 -6.79 2.69
CA THR A 131 4.46 -7.86 2.19
C THR A 131 5.54 -8.24 3.20
N GLY A 132 6.15 -9.40 3.01
CA GLY A 132 7.21 -9.89 3.86
C GLY A 132 7.74 -11.24 3.42
N SER A 133 9.00 -11.49 3.76
CA SER A 133 9.68 -12.76 3.53
C SER A 133 9.89 -13.50 4.85
N CYS A 134 9.85 -14.83 4.83
CA CYS A 134 10.15 -15.68 6.00
C CYS A 134 9.40 -15.24 7.27
N ALA A 135 10.05 -14.55 8.22
CA ALA A 135 9.40 -14.04 9.43
C ALA A 135 8.25 -13.07 9.14
N GLY A 136 8.40 -12.18 8.16
CA GLY A 136 7.32 -11.29 7.70
C GLY A 136 6.12 -12.08 7.15
N MET A 137 6.39 -13.21 6.49
CA MET A 137 5.33 -14.11 6.04
C MET A 137 4.65 -14.84 7.21
N PHE A 138 5.41 -15.33 8.21
CA PHE A 138 4.82 -15.99 9.37
C PHE A 138 3.96 -15.04 10.21
N ILE A 139 4.49 -13.85 10.50
CA ILE A 139 3.86 -12.92 11.44
C ILE A 139 2.52 -12.37 10.92
N SER A 140 2.28 -12.39 9.61
CA SER A 140 0.99 -11.98 9.04
C SER A 140 -0.15 -12.99 9.30
N SER A 141 0.19 -14.27 9.49
CA SER A 141 -0.74 -15.40 9.66
C SER A 141 -1.38 -15.48 11.05
N ILE A 142 -2.41 -16.33 11.24
CA ILE A 142 -2.98 -16.56 12.57
C ILE A 142 -2.08 -17.41 13.47
N SER A 143 -1.30 -18.32 12.87
CA SER A 143 -0.41 -19.25 13.56
C SER A 143 0.37 -20.12 12.57
N TYR A 144 1.53 -20.64 13.01
CA TYR A 144 2.23 -21.74 12.35
C TYR A 144 1.87 -23.13 12.93
N TYR A 145 1.06 -23.19 13.98
CA TYR A 145 0.52 -24.44 14.53
C TYR A 145 -0.76 -24.88 13.82
N SER A 146 -1.13 -26.15 14.01
CA SER A 146 -2.38 -26.73 13.49
C SER A 146 -3.65 -26.28 14.20
N ARG A 147 -3.55 -25.65 15.38
CA ARG A 147 -4.69 -25.19 16.17
C ARG A 147 -4.34 -23.96 17.01
N GLY A 148 -5.37 -23.22 17.43
CA GLY A 148 -5.22 -22.00 18.22
C GLY A 148 -4.64 -20.83 17.43
N THR A 149 -4.48 -19.69 18.09
CA THR A 149 -3.85 -18.49 17.53
C THR A 149 -2.50 -18.25 18.21
N TRP A 150 -1.58 -17.63 17.49
CA TRP A 150 -0.28 -17.26 18.04
C TRP A 150 -0.30 -15.76 18.36
N GLN A 151 -0.46 -15.41 19.63
CA GLN A 151 -0.78 -14.04 20.08
C GLN A 151 0.23 -12.97 19.61
N SER A 152 1.49 -13.35 19.42
CA SER A 152 2.55 -12.47 18.93
C SER A 152 2.40 -12.08 17.46
N TYR A 153 1.49 -12.67 16.68
CA TYR A 153 1.33 -12.37 15.25
C TYR A 153 0.30 -11.26 15.00
N TYR A 154 0.35 -10.69 13.80
CA TYR A 154 -0.51 -9.60 13.35
C TYR A 154 -1.93 -10.07 13.00
N HIS A 155 -2.11 -11.34 12.59
CA HIS A 155 -3.43 -11.91 12.25
C HIS A 155 -4.16 -11.12 11.15
N ILE A 156 -3.42 -10.58 10.18
CA ILE A 156 -3.97 -9.83 9.04
C ILE A 156 -4.35 -10.76 7.87
N TRP A 157 -3.72 -11.93 7.80
CA TRP A 157 -4.17 -13.06 6.98
C TRP A 157 -4.78 -14.14 7.88
N PRO A 158 -6.06 -14.56 7.67
CA PRO A 158 -6.70 -15.55 8.52
C PRO A 158 -6.17 -16.97 8.34
N GLY A 159 -5.24 -17.19 7.40
CA GLY A 159 -4.67 -18.49 7.12
C GLY A 159 -3.56 -18.92 8.07
N ARG A 160 -3.24 -20.22 8.02
CA ARG A 160 -2.14 -20.83 8.76
C ARG A 160 -0.94 -21.10 7.86
N THR A 161 0.22 -21.02 8.47
CA THR A 161 1.49 -21.38 7.86
C THR A 161 2.04 -22.67 8.44
N LYS A 162 3.03 -23.26 7.76
CA LYS A 162 3.87 -24.32 8.31
C LYS A 162 5.31 -24.06 7.91
N THR A 163 6.23 -24.19 8.87
CA THR A 163 7.67 -24.15 8.58
C THR A 163 8.09 -25.32 7.70
N THR A 164 9.03 -25.06 6.81
CA THR A 164 9.70 -26.08 6.01
C THR A 164 10.74 -26.84 6.83
N GLY A 165 11.38 -26.20 7.81
CA GLY A 165 12.57 -26.72 8.51
C GLY A 165 13.83 -26.78 7.64
N LEU A 166 13.80 -26.22 6.42
CA LEU A 166 14.90 -26.25 5.47
C LEU A 166 15.79 -25.02 5.66
N LEU A 167 17.07 -25.20 5.96
CA LEU A 167 17.99 -24.10 6.28
C LEU A 167 18.97 -23.82 5.15
N SER A 168 19.26 -22.53 4.90
CA SER A 168 20.33 -22.04 4.01
C SER A 168 20.46 -22.78 2.66
N THR A 169 19.34 -22.99 1.98
CA THR A 169 19.28 -23.80 0.75
C THR A 169 18.61 -22.99 -0.37
N PRO A 170 19.09 -23.04 -1.63
CA PRO A 170 18.34 -22.50 -2.77
C PRO A 170 17.12 -23.38 -3.08
N THR A 171 15.97 -22.76 -3.37
CA THR A 171 14.76 -23.46 -3.79
C THR A 171 14.25 -22.93 -5.12
N GLY A 172 13.71 -23.84 -5.94
CA GLY A 172 12.94 -23.50 -7.13
C GLY A 172 11.49 -23.15 -6.79
N HIS A 173 10.83 -22.44 -7.71
CA HIS A 173 9.44 -22.05 -7.59
C HIS A 173 8.71 -22.14 -8.93
N PHE A 174 7.61 -22.89 -8.97
CA PHE A 174 6.67 -22.87 -10.10
C PHE A 174 5.76 -21.64 -10.01
N ILE A 175 5.57 -20.97 -11.14
CA ILE A 175 4.61 -19.89 -11.31
C ILE A 175 3.35 -20.45 -11.98
N PRO A 176 2.17 -20.41 -11.32
CA PRO A 176 0.91 -20.70 -12.01
C PRO A 176 0.73 -19.79 -13.23
N LYS A 177 0.17 -20.32 -14.33
CA LYS A 177 -0.03 -19.57 -15.59
C LYS A 177 -0.96 -18.36 -15.43
N ASP A 178 -1.83 -18.43 -14.45
CA ASP A 178 -2.80 -17.42 -14.05
C ASP A 178 -2.29 -16.55 -12.88
N SER A 179 -1.03 -16.69 -12.47
CA SER A 179 -0.45 -15.89 -11.39
C SER A 179 -0.45 -14.40 -11.75
N PRO A 180 -1.06 -13.53 -10.93
CA PRO A 180 -1.02 -12.08 -11.12
C PRO A 180 0.39 -11.48 -11.22
N LEU A 181 1.42 -12.17 -10.68
CA LEU A 181 2.81 -11.71 -10.76
C LEU A 181 3.30 -11.57 -12.21
N LEU A 182 2.72 -12.33 -13.15
CA LEU A 182 3.06 -12.30 -14.57
C LEU A 182 2.64 -10.99 -15.26
N HIS A 183 1.80 -10.16 -14.64
CA HIS A 183 1.48 -8.83 -15.15
C HIS A 183 2.59 -7.80 -14.90
N TYR A 184 3.50 -8.08 -13.97
CA TYR A 184 4.52 -7.13 -13.51
C TYR A 184 5.91 -7.45 -14.05
N CYS A 185 6.26 -8.73 -14.19
CA CYS A 185 7.56 -9.17 -14.67
C CYS A 185 7.45 -10.40 -15.56
N ASN A 186 8.40 -10.55 -16.50
CA ASN A 186 8.54 -11.73 -17.34
C ASN A 186 9.65 -12.64 -16.79
N PHE A 187 9.27 -13.77 -16.21
CA PHE A 187 10.18 -14.79 -15.67
C PHE A 187 10.56 -15.78 -16.77
N GLY A 188 11.28 -15.30 -17.79
CA GLY A 188 11.80 -16.14 -18.89
C GLY A 188 10.74 -16.78 -19.82
N GLY A 189 9.45 -16.70 -19.49
CA GLY A 189 8.36 -17.39 -20.18
C GLY A 189 8.25 -18.89 -19.87
N ASP A 190 9.10 -19.43 -19.00
CA ASP A 190 9.10 -20.84 -18.60
C ASP A 190 8.25 -21.13 -17.35
N PHE A 191 7.69 -20.07 -16.74
CA PHE A 191 6.87 -20.12 -15.54
C PHE A 191 7.61 -20.74 -14.35
N TYR A 192 8.90 -20.45 -14.24
CA TYR A 192 9.75 -20.98 -13.19
C TYR A 192 10.72 -19.92 -12.68
N ILE A 193 11.14 -20.05 -11.43
CA ILE A 193 12.18 -19.21 -10.83
C ILE A 193 13.09 -20.13 -10.04
N ASP A 194 14.36 -20.17 -10.42
CA ASP A 194 15.35 -21.01 -9.74
C ASP A 194 16.12 -20.25 -8.66
N ASN A 195 16.81 -21.00 -7.79
CA ASN A 195 17.84 -20.47 -6.88
C ASN A 195 17.38 -19.35 -5.94
N VAL A 196 16.10 -19.35 -5.54
CA VAL A 196 15.61 -18.41 -4.52
C VAL A 196 16.13 -18.86 -3.15
N ARG A 197 16.89 -18.01 -2.46
CA ARG A 197 17.44 -18.34 -1.14
C ARG A 197 16.32 -18.72 -0.17
N HIS A 198 16.44 -19.85 0.52
CA HIS A 198 15.48 -20.30 1.51
C HIS A 198 16.17 -20.55 2.87
N ASN A 199 15.52 -20.11 3.96
CA ASN A 199 16.04 -20.31 5.30
C ASN A 199 14.91 -20.33 6.35
N ASP A 200 14.44 -21.54 6.66
CA ASP A 200 13.38 -21.83 7.63
C ASP A 200 12.06 -21.10 7.32
N GLY A 201 11.84 -20.79 6.05
CA GLY A 201 10.60 -20.22 5.58
C GLY A 201 9.44 -21.19 5.75
N GLY A 202 8.30 -20.81 5.20
CA GLY A 202 7.08 -21.59 5.33
C GLY A 202 6.29 -21.66 4.03
N TYR A 203 5.18 -22.37 4.11
CA TYR A 203 4.12 -22.41 3.08
C TYR A 203 2.76 -22.18 3.74
N ALA A 204 1.80 -21.73 2.93
CA ALA A 204 0.40 -21.68 3.34
C ALA A 204 -0.18 -23.09 3.45
N ARG A 205 -0.93 -23.36 4.52
CA ARG A 205 -1.57 -24.66 4.77
C ARG A 205 -2.93 -24.71 4.13
N GLU A 206 -2.98 -25.16 2.87
CA GLU A 206 -4.22 -25.33 2.12
C GLU A 206 -5.22 -26.27 2.81
N GLU A 207 -4.73 -27.17 3.66
CA GLU A 207 -5.56 -28.17 4.33
C GLU A 207 -6.23 -27.71 5.65
N ILE A 208 -5.86 -26.56 6.22
CA ILE A 208 -6.41 -26.06 7.50
C ILE A 208 -6.52 -24.53 7.49
N ASP A 209 -7.72 -24.03 7.80
CA ASP A 209 -8.03 -22.60 7.92
C ASP A 209 -7.56 -21.79 6.70
N TYR A 210 -7.67 -22.34 5.48
CA TYR A 210 -7.24 -21.67 4.26
C TYR A 210 -8.35 -20.77 3.71
N PRO A 211 -8.19 -19.43 3.74
CA PRO A 211 -9.25 -18.52 3.29
C PRO A 211 -9.48 -18.63 1.78
N PRO A 212 -10.73 -18.69 1.30
CA PRO A 212 -11.03 -18.85 -0.13
C PRO A 212 -10.57 -17.67 -0.99
N GLU A 213 -10.38 -16.49 -0.41
CA GLU A 213 -9.84 -15.30 -1.07
C GLU A 213 -8.30 -15.33 -1.19
N THR A 214 -7.65 -16.42 -0.79
CA THR A 214 -6.19 -16.57 -0.92
C THR A 214 -5.82 -16.93 -2.35
N GLU A 215 -5.02 -16.08 -3.00
CA GLU A 215 -4.51 -16.29 -4.35
C GLU A 215 -3.16 -17.00 -4.29
N VAL A 216 -3.01 -18.11 -5.03
CA VAL A 216 -1.73 -18.84 -5.11
C VAL A 216 -0.85 -18.18 -6.16
N LEU A 217 0.27 -17.59 -5.72
CA LEU A 217 1.18 -16.88 -6.62
C LEU A 217 2.36 -17.72 -7.07
N LEU A 218 2.85 -18.60 -6.19
CA LEU A 218 3.95 -19.53 -6.46
C LEU A 218 3.79 -20.83 -5.66
N ARG A 219 4.37 -21.92 -6.16
CA ARG A 219 4.54 -23.18 -5.42
C ARG A 219 6.01 -23.60 -5.41
N TYR A 220 6.47 -24.18 -4.30
CA TYR A 220 7.84 -24.68 -4.23
C TYR A 220 8.11 -25.80 -5.24
N ASP A 221 9.29 -25.78 -5.84
CA ASP A 221 9.90 -26.93 -6.50
C ASP A 221 11.07 -27.46 -5.66
N TYR A 222 10.79 -28.46 -4.83
CA TYR A 222 11.83 -29.14 -4.06
C TYR A 222 11.51 -30.62 -3.78
N PRO A 223 11.56 -31.52 -4.79
CA PRO A 223 10.92 -32.86 -4.76
C PRO A 223 11.31 -33.76 -3.59
N VAL A 224 12.50 -33.56 -3.01
CA VAL A 224 13.04 -34.36 -1.91
C VAL A 224 12.50 -33.94 -0.53
N TRP A 225 11.63 -32.94 -0.45
CA TRP A 225 11.10 -32.41 0.82
C TRP A 225 9.58 -32.24 0.79
N ASN A 226 8.96 -32.29 1.96
CA ASN A 226 7.50 -32.25 2.11
C ASN A 226 6.84 -30.92 1.67
N MET A 227 7.65 -29.90 1.39
CA MET A 227 7.22 -28.59 0.90
C MET A 227 7.01 -28.57 -0.61
N HIS A 228 7.49 -29.56 -1.37
CA HIS A 228 7.32 -29.62 -2.82
C HIS A 228 5.84 -29.44 -3.20
N LYS A 229 5.58 -28.56 -4.17
CA LYS A 229 4.24 -28.14 -4.64
C LYS A 229 3.36 -27.43 -3.61
N LYS A 230 3.85 -27.14 -2.40
CA LYS A 230 3.12 -26.30 -1.44
C LYS A 230 3.22 -24.83 -1.82
N VAL A 231 2.19 -24.06 -1.46
CA VAL A 231 2.07 -22.63 -1.76
C VAL A 231 3.18 -21.85 -1.06
N SER A 232 4.16 -21.38 -1.83
CA SER A 232 5.35 -20.71 -1.34
C SER A 232 5.21 -19.19 -1.29
N CYS A 233 4.33 -18.65 -2.13
CA CYS A 233 3.96 -17.24 -2.17
C CYS A 233 2.46 -17.14 -2.44
N TRP A 234 1.78 -16.25 -1.72
CA TRP A 234 0.35 -16.03 -1.86
C TRP A 234 -0.02 -14.58 -1.65
N ALA A 235 -1.18 -14.21 -2.18
CA ALA A 235 -1.84 -12.97 -1.84
C ALA A 235 -3.18 -13.19 -1.14
N TYR A 236 -3.64 -12.15 -0.45
CA TYR A 236 -4.95 -12.13 0.18
C TYR A 236 -5.46 -10.70 0.30
N LYS A 237 -6.71 -10.47 -0.10
CA LYS A 237 -7.45 -9.23 0.11
C LYS A 237 -8.92 -9.58 0.28
N LYS A 238 -9.50 -9.30 1.45
CA LYS A 238 -10.88 -9.70 1.77
C LYS A 238 -11.93 -8.73 1.24
N TYR A 239 -11.65 -7.43 1.38
CA TYR A 239 -12.56 -6.35 0.99
C TYR A 239 -11.78 -5.26 0.26
N ASP A 240 -12.47 -4.47 -0.55
CA ASP A 240 -11.83 -3.44 -1.38
C ASP A 240 -11.16 -2.34 -0.55
N HIS A 241 -11.68 -2.04 0.65
CA HIS A 241 -11.11 -1.07 1.59
C HIS A 241 -9.88 -1.58 2.36
N ASN A 242 -9.60 -2.89 2.37
CA ASN A 242 -8.37 -3.41 2.97
C ASN A 242 -7.18 -3.25 2.02
N GLY A 243 -5.97 -3.22 2.58
CA GLY A 243 -4.78 -3.46 1.77
C GLY A 243 -4.71 -4.91 1.28
N ARG A 244 -3.77 -5.18 0.37
CA ARG A 244 -3.44 -6.54 -0.08
C ARG A 244 -2.23 -7.06 0.67
N ILE A 245 -2.31 -8.31 1.12
CA ILE A 245 -1.16 -9.07 1.60
C ILE A 245 -0.53 -9.76 0.40
N VAL A 246 0.78 -9.70 0.24
CA VAL A 246 1.56 -10.51 -0.72
C VAL A 246 2.82 -11.00 -0.03
N VAL A 247 2.88 -12.27 0.38
CA VAL A 247 3.96 -12.78 1.23
C VAL A 247 4.62 -14.01 0.63
N ILE A 248 5.89 -14.23 0.97
CA ILE A 248 6.69 -15.34 0.43
C ILE A 248 7.50 -16.02 1.54
N GLY A 249 7.63 -17.35 1.47
CA GLY A 249 8.43 -18.09 2.43
C GLY A 249 9.94 -18.03 2.21
N SER A 250 10.39 -17.87 0.97
CA SER A 250 11.79 -17.70 0.59
C SER A 250 12.24 -16.23 0.64
N HIS A 251 13.52 -15.99 0.35
CA HIS A 251 14.21 -14.71 0.52
C HIS A 251 14.68 -14.08 -0.82
N PRO A 252 13.77 -13.56 -1.66
CA PRO A 252 14.16 -12.84 -2.87
C PRO A 252 14.69 -11.42 -2.57
N GLU A 253 14.50 -10.89 -1.35
CA GLU A 253 14.68 -9.47 -1.03
C GLU A 253 16.10 -8.94 -1.13
N SER A 254 17.10 -9.80 -1.32
CA SER A 254 18.51 -9.39 -1.50
C SER A 254 18.96 -9.42 -2.94
N ALA A 255 18.16 -9.99 -3.84
CA ALA A 255 18.54 -10.15 -5.22
C ALA A 255 18.69 -8.78 -5.88
N THR A 256 19.80 -8.57 -6.57
CA THR A 256 20.12 -7.30 -7.26
C THR A 256 20.03 -7.43 -8.78
N SER A 257 19.71 -8.61 -9.29
CA SER A 257 19.55 -8.90 -10.71
C SER A 257 18.77 -10.22 -10.93
N GLY A 258 18.35 -10.44 -12.18
CA GLY A 258 17.70 -11.68 -12.61
C GLY A 258 16.30 -11.89 -12.02
N GLU A 259 15.77 -13.09 -12.23
CA GLU A 259 14.38 -13.43 -11.90
C GLU A 259 14.05 -13.33 -10.41
N CYS A 260 15.05 -13.47 -9.52
CA CYS A 260 14.85 -13.24 -8.09
C CYS A 260 14.61 -11.75 -7.76
N LEU A 261 15.27 -10.81 -8.46
CA LEU A 261 14.96 -9.39 -8.34
C LEU A 261 13.58 -9.10 -8.90
N ASP A 262 13.26 -9.67 -10.06
CA ASP A 262 11.96 -9.53 -10.71
C ASP A 262 10.84 -10.09 -9.81
N LEU A 263 11.11 -11.17 -9.09
CA LEU A 263 10.15 -11.75 -8.14
C LEU A 263 9.82 -10.78 -7.01
N MET A 264 10.84 -10.23 -6.34
CA MET A 264 10.61 -9.26 -5.27
C MET A 264 9.94 -7.98 -5.83
N THR A 265 10.29 -7.59 -7.06
CA THR A 265 9.67 -6.46 -7.76
C THR A 265 8.19 -6.70 -8.00
N ALA A 266 7.82 -7.84 -8.60
CA ALA A 266 6.43 -8.21 -8.86
C ALA A 266 5.62 -8.31 -7.56
N ILE A 267 6.19 -8.87 -6.49
CA ILE A 267 5.55 -8.93 -5.16
C ILE A 267 5.25 -7.53 -4.63
N LEU A 268 6.22 -6.59 -4.69
CA LEU A 268 6.02 -5.22 -4.22
C LEU A 268 4.96 -4.49 -5.04
N LEU A 269 5.07 -4.53 -6.37
CA LEU A 269 4.13 -3.84 -7.25
C LEU A 269 2.71 -4.40 -7.11
N TYR A 270 2.58 -5.72 -7.01
CA TYR A 270 1.28 -6.33 -6.81
C TYR A 270 0.68 -6.02 -5.43
N ALA A 271 1.49 -5.93 -4.38
CA ALA A 271 1.01 -5.45 -3.08
C ALA A 271 0.56 -3.98 -3.17
N ILE A 272 1.37 -3.13 -3.80
CA ILE A 272 1.09 -1.71 -4.00
C ILE A 272 -0.22 -1.51 -4.77
N ASP A 273 -0.44 -2.20 -5.87
CA ASP A 273 -1.68 -2.12 -6.65
C ASP A 273 -2.91 -2.67 -5.89
N GLY A 274 -2.72 -3.19 -4.68
CA GLY A 274 -3.75 -3.74 -3.82
C GLY A 274 -4.15 -2.86 -2.65
N GLN A 275 -3.73 -1.59 -2.63
CA GLN A 275 -4.19 -0.59 -1.65
C GLN A 275 -5.72 -0.56 -1.51
N GLY A 276 -6.17 -0.19 -0.31
CA GLY A 276 -7.58 -0.01 -0.01
C GLY A 276 -8.19 1.16 -0.78
N ASP A 277 -9.50 1.12 -0.97
CA ASP A 277 -10.27 2.25 -1.46
C ASP A 277 -10.04 3.51 -0.60
N ILE A 278 -10.06 4.66 -1.26
CA ILE A 278 -9.95 5.98 -0.62
C ILE A 278 -11.16 6.24 0.28
N ASP A 279 -10.91 6.64 1.52
CA ASP A 279 -11.97 7.03 2.45
C ASP A 279 -12.50 8.44 2.14
N VAL A 280 -13.81 8.60 2.25
CA VAL A 280 -14.50 9.88 2.01
C VAL A 280 -14.97 10.41 3.35
N LYS A 281 -14.36 11.51 3.80
CA LYS A 281 -14.64 12.13 5.10
C LYS A 281 -16.07 12.63 5.25
N GLY A 282 -16.76 12.88 4.14
CA GLY A 282 -18.20 13.13 4.16
C GLY A 282 -18.75 13.74 2.88
N THR A 283 -20.06 14.00 2.90
CA THR A 283 -20.73 14.82 1.87
C THR A 283 -20.92 16.23 2.41
N LEU A 284 -20.50 17.25 1.66
CA LEU A 284 -20.76 18.65 2.01
C LEU A 284 -22.11 19.09 1.43
N ASN A 285 -22.88 19.77 2.25
CA ASN A 285 -24.16 20.37 1.86
C ASN A 285 -23.96 21.86 1.56
N ASN A 286 -24.88 22.43 0.78
CA ASN A 286 -24.82 23.84 0.38
C ASN A 286 -24.69 24.75 1.60
N GLU A 287 -23.67 25.62 1.61
CA GLU A 287 -23.38 26.62 2.63
C GLU A 287 -23.10 26.07 4.04
N GLN A 288 -23.03 24.75 4.22
CA GLN A 288 -22.71 24.15 5.50
C GLN A 288 -21.21 24.03 5.69
N LYS A 289 -20.70 24.73 6.71
CA LYS A 289 -19.31 24.63 7.15
C LYS A 289 -19.08 23.28 7.83
N ARG A 290 -18.06 22.55 7.39
CA ARG A 290 -17.53 21.37 8.07
C ARG A 290 -16.17 21.69 8.68
N THR A 291 -16.01 21.40 9.97
CA THR A 291 -14.75 21.58 10.71
C THR A 291 -14.10 20.21 10.93
N MET A 292 -12.79 20.14 10.68
CA MET A 292 -11.97 18.94 10.84
C MET A 292 -10.92 19.22 11.91
N ASP A 293 -11.29 19.08 13.17
CA ASP A 293 -10.51 19.51 14.34
C ASP A 293 -10.29 18.42 15.39
N LYS A 294 -10.80 17.21 15.15
CA LYS A 294 -10.68 16.09 16.09
C LYS A 294 -9.27 15.55 16.15
N SER A 295 -8.79 15.20 17.35
CA SER A 295 -7.55 14.46 17.51
C SER A 295 -7.76 12.97 17.25
N THR A 296 -6.66 12.21 17.15
CA THR A 296 -6.73 10.74 17.10
C THR A 296 -7.40 10.14 18.33
N GLU A 297 -7.17 10.73 19.51
CA GLU A 297 -7.69 10.21 20.78
C GLU A 297 -9.21 10.27 20.88
N GLU A 298 -9.85 11.17 20.12
CA GLU A 298 -11.30 11.27 20.04
C GLU A 298 -11.95 10.16 19.21
N ASN A 299 -11.15 9.38 18.47
CA ASN A 299 -11.58 8.20 17.71
C ASN A 299 -12.76 8.47 16.74
N ASP A 300 -12.74 9.63 16.10
CA ASP A 300 -13.73 10.06 15.09
C ASP A 300 -13.04 10.44 13.76
N PRO A 301 -12.56 9.44 12.99
CA PRO A 301 -11.76 9.67 11.79
C PRO A 301 -12.48 10.50 10.71
N ALA A 302 -13.81 10.57 10.74
CA ALA A 302 -14.58 11.37 9.80
C ALA A 302 -14.41 12.89 10.03
N TYR A 303 -13.97 13.31 11.22
CA TYR A 303 -13.75 14.72 11.60
C TYR A 303 -12.32 15.00 12.10
N THR A 304 -11.43 14.02 12.01
CA THR A 304 -10.03 14.15 12.43
C THR A 304 -9.24 15.09 11.52
N LYS A 305 -8.25 15.76 12.11
CA LYS A 305 -7.30 16.66 11.44
C LYS A 305 -6.51 15.95 10.33
N ILE A 306 -6.02 16.71 9.36
CA ILE A 306 -5.23 16.17 8.23
C ILE A 306 -3.73 16.09 8.56
N GLY A 307 -3.11 14.94 8.30
CA GLY A 307 -1.68 14.68 8.47
C GLY A 307 -0.83 15.11 7.28
N ASP A 308 0.49 14.92 7.33
CA ASP A 308 1.40 15.38 6.27
C ASP A 308 1.31 14.58 4.96
N LYS A 309 1.25 15.28 3.82
CA LYS A 309 1.02 14.67 2.50
C LYS A 309 -0.29 13.89 2.36
N GLN A 310 -1.06 13.76 3.44
CA GLN A 310 -2.36 13.13 3.44
C GLN A 310 -3.31 13.91 2.54
N TYR A 311 -4.27 13.18 1.98
CA TYR A 311 -5.42 13.74 1.31
C TYR A 311 -6.69 13.44 2.10
N HIS A 312 -7.53 14.45 2.31
CA HIS A 312 -8.92 14.25 2.69
C HIS A 312 -9.82 14.48 1.49
N HIS A 313 -10.74 13.54 1.25
CA HIS A 313 -11.72 13.64 0.17
C HIS A 313 -13.13 13.86 0.69
N PHE A 314 -13.87 14.74 0.01
CA PHE A 314 -15.27 15.01 0.25
C PHE A 314 -16.07 14.87 -1.04
N LYS A 315 -17.37 14.58 -0.89
CA LYS A 315 -18.33 14.57 -2.00
C LYS A 315 -19.25 15.77 -1.92
N ILE A 316 -19.66 16.29 -3.07
CA ILE A 316 -20.79 17.21 -3.20
C ILE A 316 -21.69 16.74 -4.33
N ARG A 317 -23.00 16.98 -4.21
CA ARG A 317 -23.97 16.70 -5.26
C ARG A 317 -24.55 18.01 -5.76
N ILE A 318 -24.12 18.40 -6.95
CA ILE A 318 -24.58 19.62 -7.62
C ILE A 318 -25.91 19.32 -8.33
N PRO A 319 -27.02 19.98 -7.95
CA PRO A 319 -28.32 19.78 -8.58
C PRO A 319 -28.38 20.40 -9.99
N GLU A 320 -29.38 20.02 -10.78
CA GLU A 320 -29.57 20.54 -12.15
C GLU A 320 -29.77 22.05 -12.22
N ILE A 321 -30.36 22.61 -11.17
CA ILE A 321 -30.69 24.02 -11.02
C ILE A 321 -29.56 24.85 -10.39
N ALA A 322 -28.39 24.26 -10.13
CA ALA A 322 -27.24 25.02 -9.64
C ALA A 322 -26.54 25.73 -10.80
N SER A 323 -26.27 27.02 -10.62
CA SER A 323 -25.59 27.84 -11.66
C SER A 323 -24.08 27.92 -11.47
N ASN A 324 -23.61 27.96 -10.22
CA ASN A 324 -22.20 28.14 -9.89
C ASN A 324 -21.76 27.21 -8.77
N LEU A 325 -20.47 27.22 -8.45
CA LEU A 325 -19.93 26.56 -7.27
C LEU A 325 -18.78 27.39 -6.71
N THR A 326 -18.76 27.60 -5.40
CA THR A 326 -17.61 28.12 -4.67
C THR A 326 -17.25 27.15 -3.55
N VAL A 327 -15.99 26.75 -3.48
CA VAL A 327 -15.46 25.94 -2.39
C VAL A 327 -14.39 26.75 -1.65
N LYS A 328 -14.58 26.94 -0.35
CA LYS A 328 -13.69 27.69 0.53
C LYS A 328 -13.09 26.78 1.59
N LEU A 329 -11.78 26.79 1.67
CA LEU A 329 -10.97 26.13 2.69
C LEU A 329 -10.37 27.20 3.58
N ASP A 330 -10.60 27.11 4.88
CA ASP A 330 -9.96 27.96 5.88
C ASP A 330 -9.04 27.09 6.74
N GLY A 331 -7.78 27.48 6.88
CA GLY A 331 -6.79 26.73 7.66
C GLY A 331 -5.77 27.64 8.36
N ASP A 332 -4.83 27.03 9.07
CA ASP A 332 -3.75 27.79 9.71
C ASP A 332 -2.64 28.09 8.70
N ASN A 333 -2.43 29.38 8.40
CA ASN A 333 -1.45 29.88 7.44
C ASN A 333 0.02 29.59 7.79
N LYS A 334 0.32 29.00 8.97
CA LYS A 334 1.61 28.35 9.24
C LYS A 334 1.88 27.17 8.29
N TYR A 335 0.84 26.57 7.73
CA TYR A 335 0.91 25.39 6.87
C TYR A 335 0.48 25.68 5.44
N GLN A 336 0.86 24.78 4.53
CA GLN A 336 0.43 24.76 3.15
C GLN A 336 -0.64 23.67 3.00
N LEU A 337 -1.86 24.09 2.68
CA LEU A 337 -2.91 23.22 2.19
C LEU A 337 -3.13 23.49 0.70
N ASN A 338 -3.54 22.47 -0.05
CA ASN A 338 -3.98 22.62 -1.43
C ASN A 338 -5.42 22.12 -1.58
N LEU A 339 -6.18 22.75 -2.48
CA LEU A 339 -7.57 22.41 -2.75
C LEU A 339 -7.72 21.96 -4.20
N TYR A 340 -8.42 20.86 -4.42
CA TYR A 340 -8.63 20.23 -5.72
C TYR A 340 -10.10 19.89 -5.92
N LEU A 341 -10.61 20.05 -7.14
CA LEU A 341 -11.95 19.63 -7.53
C LEU A 341 -11.92 18.77 -8.79
N LYS A 342 -12.75 17.73 -8.82
CA LYS A 342 -12.91 16.87 -9.98
C LYS A 342 -14.33 16.32 -10.08
N LYS A 343 -14.88 16.26 -11.30
CA LYS A 343 -16.18 15.64 -11.54
C LYS A 343 -16.08 14.11 -11.57
N ALA A 344 -17.07 13.43 -10.98
CA ALA A 344 -17.30 11.99 -11.03
C ALA A 344 -16.24 11.06 -10.42
N THR A 345 -15.02 11.54 -10.13
CA THR A 345 -13.97 10.75 -9.47
C THR A 345 -13.10 11.62 -8.56
N PHE A 346 -12.25 11.01 -7.74
CA PHE A 346 -11.42 11.67 -6.74
C PHE A 346 -10.49 12.73 -7.35
N ALA A 347 -10.39 13.86 -6.66
CA ALA A 347 -9.54 14.96 -7.05
C ALA A 347 -8.14 14.81 -6.43
N PHE A 348 -7.14 14.64 -7.28
CA PHE A 348 -5.72 14.65 -6.91
C PHE A 348 -4.97 15.71 -7.70
N ARG A 349 -3.78 16.10 -7.23
CA ARG A 349 -2.96 17.16 -7.85
C ARG A 349 -2.76 17.00 -9.36
N ASN A 350 -2.55 15.77 -9.84
CA ASN A 350 -2.22 15.47 -11.23
C ASN A 350 -3.45 15.22 -12.13
N CYS A 351 -4.65 15.12 -11.56
CA CYS A 351 -5.84 14.76 -12.31
C CYS A 351 -7.05 15.66 -12.04
N ALA A 352 -6.95 16.62 -11.11
CA ALA A 352 -8.03 17.55 -10.79
C ALA A 352 -8.38 18.42 -12.00
N ASP A 353 -9.68 18.74 -12.12
CA ASP A 353 -10.18 19.64 -13.16
C ASP A 353 -9.93 21.11 -12.76
N TYR A 354 -9.95 21.39 -11.44
CA TYR A 354 -9.62 22.70 -10.85
C TYR A 354 -8.72 22.52 -9.64
N ALA A 355 -7.80 23.46 -9.43
CA ALA A 355 -6.87 23.44 -8.32
C ALA A 355 -6.55 24.84 -7.82
N ASP A 356 -6.39 24.98 -6.50
CA ASP A 356 -5.77 26.13 -5.86
C ASP A 356 -4.61 25.61 -5.00
N THR A 357 -3.40 25.95 -5.44
CA THR A 357 -2.13 25.57 -4.80
C THR A 357 -1.30 26.80 -4.42
N THR A 358 -1.96 27.95 -4.30
CA THR A 358 -1.31 29.21 -3.87
C THR A 358 -0.73 29.07 -2.46
N ILE A 359 0.28 29.86 -2.12
CA ILE A 359 0.96 29.76 -0.82
C ILE A 359 -0.03 30.06 0.33
N GLY A 360 0.01 29.26 1.40
CA GLY A 360 -0.82 29.37 2.60
C GLY A 360 -1.81 28.21 2.77
N ALA A 361 -2.66 28.29 3.78
CA ALA A 361 -3.66 27.25 4.05
C ALA A 361 -5.05 27.61 3.51
N ASP A 362 -5.37 28.90 3.45
CA ASP A 362 -6.65 29.37 2.91
C ASP A 362 -6.69 29.14 1.39
N LYS A 363 -7.81 28.59 0.90
CA LYS A 363 -8.02 28.31 -0.54
C LYS A 363 -9.43 28.65 -0.96
N THR A 364 -9.58 29.09 -2.21
CA THR A 364 -10.90 29.33 -2.79
C THR A 364 -10.90 28.95 -4.26
N ILE A 365 -11.80 28.04 -4.63
CA ILE A 365 -12.11 27.73 -6.03
C ILE A 365 -13.52 28.23 -6.33
N SER A 366 -13.65 29.08 -7.34
CA SER A 366 -14.94 29.59 -7.85
C SER A 366 -15.13 29.16 -9.30
N ILE A 367 -16.22 28.44 -9.56
CA ILE A 367 -16.64 27.96 -10.87
C ILE A 367 -17.94 28.69 -11.22
N PRO A 368 -17.92 29.64 -12.18
CA PRO A 368 -19.08 30.48 -12.49
C PRO A 368 -20.21 29.71 -13.18
N GLU A 369 -19.88 28.62 -13.88
CA GLU A 369 -20.82 27.72 -14.55
C GLU A 369 -20.51 26.28 -14.18
N ILE A 370 -21.35 25.66 -13.34
CA ILE A 370 -21.12 24.30 -12.85
C ILE A 370 -22.05 23.31 -13.53
N SER A 371 -21.49 22.20 -14.01
CA SER A 371 -22.32 21.11 -14.54
C SER A 371 -22.90 20.26 -13.39
N PRO A 372 -24.16 19.82 -13.47
CA PRO A 372 -24.78 18.96 -12.46
C PRO A 372 -24.07 17.61 -12.30
N GLY A 373 -24.27 16.99 -11.13
CA GLY A 373 -23.76 15.66 -10.81
C GLY A 373 -22.88 15.62 -9.56
N THR A 374 -22.21 14.48 -9.37
CA THR A 374 -21.29 14.28 -8.24
C THR A 374 -19.93 14.88 -8.54
N TRP A 375 -19.45 15.71 -7.63
CA TRP A 375 -18.09 16.25 -7.65
C TRP A 375 -17.36 15.81 -6.39
N PHE A 376 -16.06 15.66 -6.51
CA PHE A 376 -15.17 15.33 -5.41
C PHE A 376 -14.25 16.52 -5.15
N ILE A 377 -14.08 16.81 -3.87
CA ILE A 377 -13.13 17.80 -3.36
C ILE A 377 -12.00 17.04 -2.70
N GLY A 378 -10.76 17.32 -3.09
CA GLY A 378 -9.56 16.80 -2.45
C GLY A 378 -8.83 17.94 -1.73
N ILE A 379 -8.46 17.72 -0.48
CA ILE A 379 -7.61 18.63 0.30
C ILE A 379 -6.30 17.90 0.58
N GLU A 380 -5.17 18.50 0.23
CA GLU A 380 -3.84 17.96 0.53
C GLU A 380 -3.14 18.83 1.57
N CYS A 381 -2.58 18.22 2.61
CA CYS A 381 -1.59 18.88 3.44
C CYS A 381 -0.21 18.82 2.75
N ALA A 382 0.17 19.88 2.05
CA ALA A 382 1.44 19.89 1.33
C ALA A 382 2.64 20.10 2.27
N THR A 383 2.43 20.69 3.44
CA THR A 383 3.45 20.74 4.50
C THR A 383 3.78 19.32 4.98
N THR A 384 5.06 19.08 5.21
CA THR A 384 5.56 17.78 5.70
C THR A 384 6.74 17.97 6.63
N VAL A 385 7.08 16.90 7.34
CA VAL A 385 8.29 16.81 8.15
C VAL A 385 9.54 16.83 7.26
N LYS A 386 10.68 17.16 7.88
CA LYS A 386 12.00 16.90 7.31
C LYS A 386 12.55 15.63 7.95
N THR A 387 13.40 14.92 7.21
CA THR A 387 14.00 13.66 7.69
C THR A 387 15.51 13.79 7.77
N ILE A 388 16.09 13.30 8.87
CA ILE A 388 17.53 13.07 9.01
C ILE A 388 17.74 11.56 9.05
N GLU A 389 18.48 11.03 8.09
CA GLU A 389 18.85 9.62 8.08
C GLU A 389 19.85 9.33 9.20
N ARG A 390 19.62 8.21 9.89
CA ARG A 390 20.40 7.66 10.99
C ARG A 390 20.73 6.20 10.67
N ASP A 391 21.71 5.65 11.39
CA ASP A 391 22.10 4.25 11.21
C ASP A 391 20.94 3.26 11.43
N TRP A 392 19.95 3.65 12.24
CA TRP A 392 18.77 2.84 12.54
C TRP A 392 17.53 3.15 11.68
N GLY A 393 17.53 4.21 10.86
CA GLY A 393 16.35 4.66 10.13
C GLY A 393 16.29 6.17 9.94
N TYR A 394 15.15 6.80 10.22
CA TYR A 394 14.90 8.21 9.96
C TYR A 394 14.37 8.94 11.20
N GLU A 395 14.99 10.07 11.52
CA GLU A 395 14.52 10.99 12.56
C GLU A 395 13.76 12.15 11.91
N TYR A 396 12.57 12.43 12.42
CA TYR A 396 11.73 13.51 11.92
C TYR A 396 12.04 14.84 12.62
N THR A 397 12.08 15.92 11.85
CA THR A 397 12.37 17.28 12.31
C THR A 397 11.52 18.31 11.54
N GLY A 398 11.60 19.58 11.93
CA GLY A 398 10.88 20.67 11.25
C GLY A 398 9.44 20.81 11.76
N ASN A 399 8.46 20.76 10.86
CA ASN A 399 7.05 20.94 11.21
C ASN A 399 6.46 19.65 11.78
N LEU A 400 6.77 19.31 13.03
CA LEU A 400 6.34 18.05 13.64
C LEU A 400 4.84 18.00 13.95
N ASP A 401 4.17 19.15 14.10
CA ASP A 401 2.74 19.24 14.41
C ASP A 401 1.86 18.47 13.41
N VAL A 402 2.30 18.36 12.16
CA VAL A 402 1.58 17.63 11.09
C VAL A 402 1.46 16.13 11.36
N LEU A 403 2.31 15.55 12.23
CA LEU A 403 2.25 14.12 12.58
C LEU A 403 0.99 13.79 13.41
N ASN A 404 0.50 14.76 14.18
CA ASN A 404 -0.77 14.66 14.92
C ASN A 404 -1.91 15.45 14.25
N GLY A 405 -1.65 15.97 13.05
CA GLY A 405 -2.61 16.62 12.17
C GLY A 405 -2.84 18.09 12.45
N ILE A 406 -3.19 18.82 11.38
CA ILE A 406 -3.54 20.24 11.43
C ILE A 406 -5.06 20.43 11.21
N PRO A 407 -5.71 21.31 11.99
CA PRO A 407 -7.13 21.56 11.83
C PRO A 407 -7.41 22.45 10.62
N TYR A 408 -8.59 22.27 10.03
CA TYR A 408 -9.09 23.15 8.99
C TYR A 408 -10.62 23.10 8.95
N SER A 409 -11.21 23.95 8.11
CA SER A 409 -12.63 23.87 7.79
C SER A 409 -12.90 24.10 6.31
N ILE A 410 -13.94 23.45 5.80
CA ILE A 410 -14.31 23.47 4.38
C ILE A 410 -15.80 23.78 4.23
N THR A 411 -16.13 24.63 3.26
CA THR A 411 -17.51 24.97 2.91
C THR A 411 -17.67 24.94 1.39
N ALA A 412 -18.76 24.36 0.91
CA ALA A 412 -19.16 24.41 -0.49
C ALA A 412 -20.48 25.17 -0.62
N SER A 413 -20.55 26.12 -1.54
CA SER A 413 -21.70 27.01 -1.75
C SER A 413 -22.04 27.09 -3.23
N TRP A 414 -23.33 27.06 -3.56
CA TRP A 414 -23.83 27.24 -4.92
C TRP A 414 -25.19 27.93 -4.91
N ASN A 415 -25.43 28.74 -5.94
CA ASN A 415 -26.70 29.40 -6.16
C ASN A 415 -27.64 28.48 -6.92
N ILE A 416 -28.90 28.44 -6.50
CA ILE A 416 -29.99 27.80 -7.21
C ILE A 416 -30.66 28.85 -8.10
N THR A 417 -30.71 28.61 -9.40
CA THR A 417 -31.55 29.39 -10.32
C THR A 417 -32.98 28.89 -10.22
N GLU A 418 -33.91 29.79 -9.90
CA GLU A 418 -35.36 29.52 -9.89
C GLU A 418 -35.91 29.17 -11.28
#